data_AF-X0Y543-F1
#
_entry.id   AF-X0Y543-F1
#
_cell.length_a   1.000
_cell.length_b   1.000
_cell.length_c   1.000
_cell.angle_alpha   90.00
_cell.angle_beta   90.00
_cell.angle_gamma   90.00
#
_symmetry.space_group_name_H-M   'P 1'
#
loop_
_entity.id
_entity.type
_entity.pdbx_description
1 polymer ?
#
loop_
_entity_poly.entity_id
_entity_poly.type
_entity_poly.pdbx_seq_one_letter_code
_entity_poly.pdbx_strand_id
1 'polypeptide(L)' 'MARKKLPALAYLRTSSATNVGTDRDSDKRQAEAIRSYAARSGFEIVETFYDAAVS' A
#
# COMPACT_ATOMS: atom_id res chain seq x y z
N MET A 1 15.31 -22.24 -7.46
CA MET A 1 13.83 -22.22 -7.55
C MET A 1 13.34 -21.01 -6.77
N ALA A 2 12.63 -20.07 -7.40
CA ALA A 2 12.01 -18.97 -6.66
C ALA A 2 10.87 -19.54 -5.79
N ARG A 3 10.81 -19.17 -4.50
CA ARG A 3 9.69 -19.56 -3.64
C ARG A 3 8.40 -18.97 -4.23
N LYS A 4 7.35 -19.79 -4.32
CA LYS A 4 6.01 -19.34 -4.75
C LYS A 4 5.52 -18.28 -3.77
N LYS A 5 5.14 -17.11 -4.30
CA LYS A 5 4.58 -16.02 -3.50
C LYS A 5 3.14 -16.34 -3.10
N LEU A 6 2.73 -15.86 -1.95
CA LEU A 6 1.34 -15.95 -1.48
C LEU A 6 0.57 -14.72 -1.97
N PRO A 7 -0.61 -14.90 -2.59
CA PRO A 7 -1.44 -13.77 -3.01
C PRO A 7 -1.94 -13.01 -1.77
N ALA A 8 -1.92 -11.69 -1.84
CA ALA A 8 -2.31 -10.78 -0.76
C ALA A 8 -2.99 -9.53 -1.30
N LEU A 9 -3.81 -8.89 -0.47
CA LEU A 9 -4.44 -7.61 -0.76
C LEU A 9 -3.71 -6.51 0.03
N ALA A 10 -3.53 -5.35 -0.59
CA ALA A 10 -3.06 -4.15 0.08
C ALA A 10 -4.24 -3.22 0.39
N TYR A 11 -4.29 -2.68 1.60
CA TYR A 11 -5.29 -1.68 1.99
C TYR A 11 -4.60 -0.52 2.70
N LEU A 12 -4.91 0.71 2.30
CA LEU A 12 -4.40 1.93 2.91
C LEU A 12 -5.54 2.92 3.13
N ARG A 13 -5.39 3.77 4.15
CA ARG A 13 -6.36 4.80 4.51
C ARG A 13 -5.65 6.05 5.01
N THR A 14 -6.10 7.22 4.56
CA THR A 14 -5.62 8.52 5.08
C THR A 14 -6.73 9.17 5.90
N SER A 15 -6.40 9.58 7.13
CA SER A 15 -7.38 10.07 8.11
C SER A 15 -7.93 11.48 7.82
N SER A 16 -7.37 12.19 6.83
CA SER A 16 -7.74 13.57 6.51
C SER A 16 -7.41 13.91 5.06
N ALA A 17 -8.27 14.71 4.43
CA ALA A 17 -8.05 15.31 3.11
C ALA A 17 -6.78 16.18 3.05
N THR A 18 -6.34 16.71 4.20
CA THR A 18 -5.08 17.48 4.28
C THR A 18 -3.84 16.64 3.98
N ASN A 19 -3.93 15.31 4.04
CA ASN A 19 -2.83 14.38 3.75
C ASN A 19 -2.94 13.74 2.36
N VAL A 20 -3.89 14.20 1.53
CA VAL A 20 -4.15 13.70 0.18
C VAL A 20 -3.91 14.83 -0.83
N GLY A 21 -3.39 14.52 -2.01
CA GLY A 21 -3.21 15.48 -3.10
C GLY A 21 -1.81 15.48 -3.70
N THR A 22 -1.64 16.21 -4.81
CA THR A 22 -0.46 16.17 -5.69
C THR A 22 0.86 16.52 -4.97
N ASP A 23 0.78 17.35 -3.93
CA ASP A 23 1.90 17.80 -3.09
C ASP A 23 2.05 16.99 -1.78
N ARG A 24 1.25 15.93 -1.61
CA ARG A 24 1.34 15.04 -0.45
C ARG A 24 1.97 13.72 -0.88
N ASP A 25 2.69 13.13 0.06
CA ASP A 25 3.55 11.95 -0.16
C ASP A 25 3.24 10.82 0.85
N SER A 26 2.24 11.05 1.71
CA SER A 26 1.86 10.09 2.76
C SER A 26 1.28 8.81 2.18
N ASP A 27 0.48 8.90 1.13
CA ASP A 27 -0.09 7.77 0.40
C ASP A 27 0.98 6.98 -0.37
N LYS A 28 1.88 7.69 -1.06
CA LYS A 28 3.00 7.12 -1.81
C LYS A 28 3.97 6.37 -0.89
N ARG A 29 4.39 6.98 0.22
CA ARG A 29 5.27 6.32 1.21
C ARG A 29 4.63 5.10 1.85
N GLN A 30 3.32 5.15 2.13
CA GLN A 30 2.60 3.97 2.65
C GLN A 30 2.53 2.85 1.62
N ALA A 31 2.22 3.17 0.36
CA ALA A 31 2.19 2.20 -0.72
C ALA A 31 3.58 1.57 -0.96
N GLU A 32 4.64 2.36 -0.91
CA GLU A 32 6.03 1.87 -1.04
C GLU A 32 6.43 0.96 0.13
N ALA A 33 6.07 1.32 1.37
CA ALA A 33 6.32 0.49 2.54
C ALA A 33 5.62 -0.87 2.42
N ILE A 34 4.36 -0.89 1.98
CA ILE A 34 3.58 -2.11 1.75
C ILE A 34 4.24 -2.97 0.66
N ARG A 35 4.62 -2.39 -0.48
CA ARG A 35 5.29 -3.10 -1.58
C ARG A 35 6.63 -3.68 -1.15
N SER A 36 7.44 -2.90 -0.43
CA SER A 36 8.74 -3.31 0.09
C SER A 36 8.61 -4.48 1.08
N TYR A 37 7.61 -4.43 1.94
CA TYR A 37 7.29 -5.54 2.85
C TYR A 37 6.85 -6.79 2.08
N ALA A 38 5.91 -6.66 1.15
CA ALA A 38 5.39 -7.79 0.38
C ALA A 38 6.50 -8.50 -0.40
N ALA A 39 7.39 -7.73 -1.05
CA ALA A 39 8.50 -8.26 -1.82
C ALA A 39 9.46 -9.13 -0.98
N ARG A 40 9.80 -8.68 0.23
CA ARG A 40 10.72 -9.44 1.11
C ARG A 40 10.05 -10.58 1.88
N SER A 41 8.75 -10.48 2.13
CA SER A 41 8.01 -11.46 2.94
C SER A 41 7.37 -12.59 2.11
N GLY A 42 7.56 -12.59 0.79
CA GLY A 42 7.03 -13.64 -0.09
C GLY A 42 5.55 -13.46 -0.44
N PHE A 43 5.06 -12.22 -0.46
CA PHE A 43 3.71 -11.90 -0.89
C PHE A 43 3.69 -11.34 -2.31
N GLU A 44 2.59 -11.60 -3.01
CA GLU A 44 2.21 -11.00 -4.28
C GLU A 44 0.95 -10.17 -4.04
N ILE A 45 1.05 -8.85 -4.18
CA ILE A 45 -0.10 -7.97 -4.05
C ILE A 45 -0.93 -8.10 -5.32
N VAL A 46 -2.10 -8.73 -5.22
CA VAL A 46 -3.00 -8.95 -6.36
C VAL A 46 -3.95 -7.78 -6.58
N GLU A 47 -4.23 -6.99 -5.53
CA GLU A 47 -5.09 -5.81 -5.61
C GLU A 47 -4.75 -4.83 -4.48
N THR A 48 -5.04 -3.55 -4.69
CA THR A 48 -4.81 -2.47 -3.72
C THR A 48 -6.07 -1.62 -3.59
N PHE A 49 -6.52 -1.43 -2.36
CA PHE A 49 -7.67 -0.60 -2.00
C PHE A 49 -7.19 0.63 -1.24
N TYR A 50 -7.72 1.80 -1.59
CA TYR A 50 -7.34 3.06 -0.97
C TYR A 50 -8.53 3.92 -0.59
N ASP A 51 -8.69 4.10 0.72
CA ASP A 51 -9.69 4.99 1.29
C ASP A 51 -9.05 6.34 1.62
N ALA A 52 -9.18 7.26 0.67
CA ALA A 52 -8.65 8.61 0.81
C ALA A 52 -9.55 9.48 1.71
N ALA A 53 -8.94 10.22 2.64
CA ALA A 53 -9.61 11.24 3.45
C ALA A 53 -10.81 10.74 4.28
N VAL A 54 -10.72 9.52 4.82
CA VAL A 54 -11.76 8.93 5.67
C VAL A 54 -11.48 9.28 7.13
N SER A 55 -12.37 10.07 7.73
CA SER A 55 -12.33 10.52 9.13
C SER A 55 -13.36 9.78 9.98
#